data_AF-A0A2G6L0M6-F1
#
_entry.id   AF-A0A2G6L0M6-F1
#
_cell.length_a   1.000
_cell.length_b   1.000
_cell.length_c   1.000
_cell.angle_alpha   90.00
_cell.angle_beta   90.00
_cell.angle_gamma   90.00
#
_symmetry.space_group_name_H-M   'P 1'
#
loop_
_entity.id
_entity.type
_entity.pdbx_description
1 polymer ?
#
loop_
_entity_poly.entity_id
_entity_poly.type
_entity_poly.pdbx_seq_one_letter_code
_entity_poly.pdbx_strand_id
1 'polypeptide(L)' 'MGIGGISIWQLLIILVIVLLLFGTKRLRNLGGDLGGAIKGFKKAMNEEDQKTLPENKQNVAEKSAQQQKTDAD' A
#
# COMPACT_ATOMS: atom_id res chain seq x y z
N MET A 1 -25.03 22.10 14.14
CA MET A 1 -24.57 21.75 12.78
C MET A 1 -23.20 21.11 12.89
N GLY A 2 -23.15 19.84 13.27
CA GLY A 2 -21.89 19.09 13.31
C GLY A 2 -21.53 18.56 11.93
N ILE A 3 -20.25 18.29 11.72
CA ILE A 3 -19.65 17.59 10.56
C ILE A 3 -20.26 16.19 10.27
N GLY A 4 -21.25 15.74 11.03
CA GLY A 4 -21.95 14.46 10.86
C GLY A 4 -22.96 14.40 9.70
N GLY A 5 -23.07 15.45 8.87
CA GLY A 5 -23.89 15.47 7.67
C GLY A 5 -23.17 15.03 6.39
N ILE A 6 -21.85 14.80 6.46
CA ILE A 6 -21.08 14.31 5.31
C ILE A 6 -21.27 12.80 5.24
N SER A 7 -22.32 12.36 4.54
CA SER A 7 -22.51 10.93 4.27
C SER A 7 -21.40 10.43 3.35
N ILE A 8 -20.99 9.17 3.56
CA ILE A 8 -19.96 8.49 2.76
C ILE A 8 -20.29 8.58 1.26
N TRP A 9 -21.57 8.57 0.91
CA TRP A 9 -22.05 8.70 -0.48
C TRP A 9 -21.64 10.02 -1.15
N GLN A 10 -21.70 11.14 -0.43
CA GLN A 10 -21.27 12.45 -0.93
C GLN A 10 -19.76 12.49 -1.16
N LEU A 11 -18.98 11.89 -0.23
CA LEU A 11 -17.53 11.79 -0.40
C LEU A 11 -17.14 10.97 -1.63
N LEU A 12 -17.85 9.88 -1.93
CA LEU A 12 -17.62 9.11 -3.16
C LEU A 12 -17.92 9.92 -4.42
N ILE A 13 -19.03 10.67 -4.47
CA ILE A 13 -19.33 11.56 -5.61
C ILE A 13 -18.20 12.58 -5.80
N ILE A 14 -17.75 13.22 -4.72
CA ILE A 14 -16.68 14.23 -4.77
C ILE A 14 -15.37 13.59 -5.26
N LEU A 15 -15.04 12.39 -4.75
CA LEU A 15 -13.84 11.65 -5.18
C LEU A 15 -13.85 11.37 -6.69
N VAL A 16 -15.00 10.97 -7.25
CA VAL A 16 -15.13 10.73 -8.69
C VAL A 16 -14.90 12.02 -9.49
N ILE A 17 -15.46 13.15 -9.04
CA ILE A 17 -15.24 14.44 -9.70
C ILE A 17 -13.76 14.83 -9.66
N VAL A 18 -13.10 14.70 -8.51
CA VAL A 18 -11.66 14.98 -8.37
C VAL A 18 -10.84 14.07 -9.29
N LEU A 19 -11.17 12.79 -9.37
CA LEU A 19 -10.50 11.85 -10.27
C LEU A 19 -10.66 12.22 -11.75
N LEU A 20 -11.82 12.75 -12.15
CA LEU A 20 -12.05 13.22 -13.52
C LEU A 20 -11.30 14.52 -13.82
N LEU A 21 -11.23 15.46 -12.88
CA LEU A 21 -10.53 16.74 -13.05
C LEU A 21 -9.00 16.56 -13.11
N PHE A 22 -8.44 15.80 -12.17
CA PHE A 22 -6.99 15.60 -12.09
C PHE A 22 -6.52 14.44 -12.98
N GLY A 23 -7.42 13.54 -13.36
CA GLY A 23 -7.11 12.31 -14.08
C GLY A 23 -6.45 11.24 -13.19
N THR A 24 -6.74 9.97 -13.47
CA THR A 24 -6.19 8.83 -12.71
C THR A 24 -4.66 8.71 -12.79
N LYS A 25 -4.05 9.18 -13.89
CA LYS A 25 -2.59 9.14 -14.07
C LYS A 25 -1.83 10.03 -13.07
N ARG A 26 -2.29 11.27 -12.86
CA ARG A 26 -1.66 12.19 -11.90
C ARG A 26 -1.90 11.70 -10.48
N LEU A 27 -3.12 11.27 -10.16
CA LEU A 27 -3.43 10.77 -8.83
C LEU A 27 -2.67 9.46 -8.50
N ARG A 28 -2.43 8.58 -9.48
CA ARG A 28 -1.61 7.38 -9.27
C ARG A 28 -0.13 7.71 -9.03
N ASN A 29 0.42 8.67 -9.76
CA ASN A 29 1.83 9.05 -9.60
C ASN A 29 2.06 9.67 -8.21
N LEU A 30 1.24 10.65 -7.82
CA LEU A 30 1.33 11.28 -6.50
C LEU A 30 0.90 10.34 -5.37
N GLY A 31 -0.13 9.53 -5.61
CA GLY A 31 -0.63 8.55 -4.64
C GLY A 31 0.35 7.41 -4.37
N GLY A 32 1.19 7.04 -5.36
CA GLY A 32 2.28 6.08 -5.17
C GLY A 32 3.33 6.59 -4.19
N ASP A 33 3.80 7.83 -4.38
CA ASP A 33 4.81 8.45 -3.53
C ASP A 33 4.29 8.67 -2.09
N LEU A 34 3.09 9.25 -1.96
CA LEU A 34 2.44 9.47 -0.68
C LEU A 34 2.06 8.15 0.00
N GLY A 35 1.54 7.20 -0.76
CA GLY A 35 1.16 5.88 -0.25
C GLY A 35 2.35 5.07 0.24
N GLY A 36 3.50 5.16 -0.46
CA GLY A 36 4.75 4.56 -0.02
C GLY A 36 5.23 5.12 1.31
N ALA A 37 5.24 6.45 1.46
CA ALA A 37 5.61 7.13 2.70
C ALA A 37 4.68 6.74 3.87
N ILE A 38 3.37 6.76 3.64
CA ILE A 38 2.37 6.39 4.66
C ILE A 38 2.49 4.90 5.02
N LYS A 39 2.77 4.02 4.05
CA LYS A 39 2.98 2.58 4.32
C LYS A 39 4.20 2.34 5.19
N GLY A 40 5.31 3.03 4.92
CA GLY A 40 6.51 2.98 5.76
C GLY A 40 6.26 3.49 7.17
N PHE A 41 5.55 4.62 7.29
CA PHE A 41 5.14 5.19 8.57
C PHE A 41 4.25 4.24 9.38
N LYS A 42 3.21 3.67 8.74
CA LYS A 42 2.33 2.68 9.37
C LYS A 42 3.12 1.45 9.83
N LYS A 43 4.06 0.96 9.00
CA LYS A 43 4.88 -0.20 9.33
C LYS A 43 5.76 0.09 10.56
N ALA A 44 6.47 1.20 10.58
CA ALA A 44 7.31 1.59 11.71
C ALA A 44 6.50 1.74 13.01
N MET A 45 5.33 2.39 12.93
CA MET A 45 4.42 2.54 14.06
C MET A 45 3.92 1.18 14.59
N ASN A 46 3.53 0.26 13.68
CA ASN A 46 3.12 -1.09 14.09
C ASN A 46 4.30 -1.95 14.58
N GLU A 47 5.52 -1.74 14.09
CA GLU A 47 6.73 -2.45 14.57
C GLU A 47 7.13 -2.01 15.99
N GLU A 48 6.87 -0.75 16.37
CA GLU A 48 7.00 -0.29 17.75
C GLU A 48 5.96 -0.93 18.68
N ASP A 49 4.71 -1.07 18.23
CA ASP A 49 3.65 -1.77 18.97
C ASP A 49 3.91 -3.29 19.06
N GLN A 50 4.41 -3.92 17.99
CA GLN A 50 4.65 -5.36 17.87
C GLN A 50 5.96 -5.84 18.50
N LYS A 51 6.82 -4.95 19.03
CA LYS A 51 8.03 -5.35 19.77
C LYS A 51 7.73 -6.13 21.08
N THR A 52 6.45 -6.39 21.37
CA THR A 52 5.99 -7.28 22.43
C THR A 52 5.57 -8.69 21.97
N LEU A 53 5.49 -9.01 20.65
CA LEU A 53 5.19 -10.37 20.18
C LEU A 53 5.92 -10.72 18.86
N PRO A 54 6.56 -11.90 18.73
CA PRO A 54 7.29 -12.27 17.52
C PRO A 54 6.32 -12.72 16.40
N GLU A 55 6.13 -11.90 15.37
CA GLU A 55 5.46 -12.34 14.13
C GLU A 55 6.38 -12.26 12.91
N ASN A 56 6.93 -13.42 12.57
CA ASN A 56 7.52 -13.75 11.28
C ASN A 56 6.40 -13.86 10.24
N LYS A 57 6.27 -12.89 9.32
CA LYS A 57 5.50 -13.08 8.08
C LYS A 57 6.24 -12.56 6.84
N GLN A 58 6.64 -13.54 6.04
CA GLN A 58 6.57 -13.58 4.57
C GLN A 58 7.58 -12.74 3.77
N ASN A 59 8.73 -13.36 3.52
CA ASN A 59 9.37 -13.33 2.20
C ASN A 59 9.43 -14.78 1.67
N VAL A 60 8.30 -15.27 1.17
CA VAL A 60 8.22 -16.51 0.39
C VAL A 60 7.62 -16.15 -0.97
N ALA A 61 8.44 -15.57 -1.83
CA ALA A 61 8.30 -15.67 -3.27
C ALA A 61 9.64 -15.27 -3.88
N GLU A 62 10.15 -16.14 -4.76
CA GLU A 62 11.23 -15.85 -5.71
C GLU A 62 12.68 -16.10 -5.25
N LYS A 63 13.03 -17.37 -4.98
CA LYS A 63 14.40 -17.85 -5.24
C LYS A 63 14.50 -19.36 -5.54
N SER A 64 13.65 -19.86 -6.45
CA SER A 64 13.69 -21.26 -6.87
C SER A 64 13.39 -21.41 -8.36
N ALA A 65 14.34 -21.07 -9.26
CA ALA A 65 14.33 -21.55 -10.65
C ALA A 65 15.63 -21.28 -11.47
N GLN A 66 16.81 -21.14 -10.86
CA GLN A 66 18.05 -21.12 -11.67
C GLN A 66 19.23 -21.72 -10.89
N GLN A 67 19.95 -22.64 -11.56
CA GLN A 67 21.18 -23.36 -11.16
C GLN A 67 21.03 -24.71 -10.43
N GLN A 68 20.74 -25.74 -11.22
CA GLN A 68 21.30 -27.12 -11.20
C GLN A 68 20.60 -27.83 -12.38
N LYS A 69 21.23 -28.29 -13.46
CA LYS A 69 22.43 -29.11 -13.56
C LYS A 69 23.09 -28.87 -14.92
N THR A 70 24.25 -28.25 -14.91
CA THR A 70 25.35 -28.60 -15.80
C THR A 70 26.13 -29.70 -15.07
N ASP A 71 26.80 -30.58 -15.82
CA ASP A 71 27.71 -31.63 -15.35
C ASP A 71 27.08 -32.95 -14.85
N ALA A 72 26.96 -33.89 -15.78
CA ALA A 72 27.28 -35.30 -15.59
C ALA A 72 27.53 -35.91 -16.97
N ASP A 73 28.78 -35.76 -17.44
CA ASP A 73 29.46 -36.74 -18.27
C ASP A 73 29.95 -37.88 -17.34
#